data_AF-A0A3G6IVJ5-F1
#
_entry.id   AF-A0A3G6IVJ5-F1
#
_cell.length_a   1.000
_cell.length_b   1.000
_cell.length_c   1.000
_cell.angle_alpha   90.00
_cell.angle_beta   90.00
_cell.angle_gamma   90.00
#
_symmetry.space_group_name_H-M   'P 1'
#
loop_
_entity.id
_entity.type
_entity.pdbx_description
1 polymer ?
#
loop_
_entity_poly.entity_id
_entity_poly.type
_entity_poly.pdbx_seq_one_letter_code
_entity_poly.pdbx_strand_id
1 'polypeptide(L)'
;MLNVPMHPSTTTQLLWCVEGSATLITHDRLVPLSAGDLLIAPQGSYVQGTATVLPMACPIDAVQPRRLRLGVQWNSFMVYEFSRQRIGGRGLSPELSNLVRATTYQPIMPTSTEARTVARQLRRHPASQKSLLRFAEQVGVSSRTLQRQFLKETGLIFSEWRAAQRVHAAIALLEQRLPVAQVSKRVGFQAASSLNRAFQRHTGFTPAAFAVHAGVGKKQAPAPTVPQSTMFARARTDVVMWIYAGTATVTTPGYCRFVAQGDTVTIPAGTDTRLDVAAGSVALALSLEQAEGPITLEQIARNAWEAPMEALSEAELAAARQSLQPQLG
;
A
#
# COMPACT_ATOMS: atom_id res chain seq x y z
N MET A 1 3.77 -29.03 -13.09
CA MET A 1 3.16 -27.75 -13.50
C MET A 1 4.26 -26.71 -13.53
N LEU A 2 4.67 -26.28 -14.72
CA LEU A 2 5.74 -25.30 -14.90
C LEU A 2 5.23 -23.91 -14.48
N ASN A 3 5.82 -23.38 -13.41
CA ASN A 3 5.65 -22.00 -12.98
C ASN A 3 6.16 -21.07 -14.09
N VAL A 4 5.26 -20.31 -14.73
CA VAL A 4 5.69 -19.16 -15.52
C VAL A 4 6.08 -18.08 -14.51
N PRO A 5 7.35 -17.64 -14.45
CA PRO A 5 7.71 -16.52 -13.60
C PRO A 5 6.86 -15.33 -14.03
N MET A 6 6.21 -14.67 -13.06
CA MET A 6 5.68 -13.33 -13.29
C MET A 6 6.81 -12.51 -13.92
N HIS A 7 6.60 -11.91 -15.09
CA HIS A 7 7.65 -11.12 -15.73
C HIS A 7 8.18 -10.05 -14.74
N PRO A 8 9.49 -9.74 -14.77
CA PRO A 8 10.07 -8.74 -13.88
C PRO A 8 9.29 -7.43 -14.01
N SER A 9 8.83 -6.90 -12.88
CA SER A 9 8.00 -5.70 -12.89
C SER A 9 8.77 -4.50 -13.44
N THR A 10 8.10 -3.66 -14.22
CA THR A 10 8.68 -2.39 -14.70
C THR A 10 8.55 -1.25 -13.68
N THR A 11 7.79 -1.47 -12.60
CA THR A 11 7.54 -0.50 -11.52
C THR A 11 7.53 -1.18 -10.15
N THR A 12 7.57 -0.37 -9.09
CA THR A 12 7.35 -0.87 -7.71
C THR A 12 5.90 -1.34 -7.55
N GLN A 13 5.70 -2.48 -6.90
CA GLN A 13 4.39 -3.11 -6.75
C GLN A 13 4.10 -3.48 -5.30
N LEU A 14 2.81 -3.53 -4.97
CA LEU A 14 2.31 -4.16 -3.77
C LEU A 14 1.83 -5.56 -4.13
N LEU A 15 2.32 -6.56 -3.42
CA LEU A 15 1.98 -7.96 -3.64
C LEU A 15 1.31 -8.51 -2.38
N TRP A 16 0.05 -8.90 -2.50
CA TRP A 16 -0.69 -9.51 -1.40
C TRP A 16 -0.76 -11.03 -1.58
N CYS A 17 -0.29 -11.80 -0.60
CA CYS A 17 -0.45 -13.25 -0.61
C CYS A 17 -1.82 -13.64 -0.06
N VAL A 18 -2.73 -14.07 -0.93
CA VAL A 18 -4.07 -14.52 -0.52
C VAL A 18 -3.98 -15.87 0.18
N GLU A 19 -3.26 -16.79 -0.44
CA GLU A 19 -3.12 -18.17 0.00
C GLU A 19 -1.82 -18.79 -0.53
N GLY A 20 -1.42 -19.92 0.07
CA GLY A 20 -0.20 -20.63 -0.29
C GLY A 20 1.09 -19.97 0.21
N SER A 21 2.20 -20.37 -0.41
CA SER A 21 3.53 -19.85 -0.11
C SER A 21 4.34 -19.67 -1.39
N ALA A 22 5.12 -18.60 -1.44
CA ALA A 22 6.00 -18.29 -2.56
C ALA A 22 7.27 -17.58 -2.07
N THR A 23 8.17 -17.29 -3.00
CA THR A 23 9.37 -16.50 -2.76
C THR A 23 9.39 -15.35 -3.76
N LEU A 24 9.54 -14.13 -3.24
CA LEU A 24 9.88 -12.97 -4.06
C LEU A 24 11.38 -13.01 -4.35
N ILE A 25 11.73 -12.93 -5.62
CA ILE A 25 13.10 -12.86 -6.09
C ILE A 25 13.39 -11.43 -6.53
N THR A 26 14.37 -10.79 -5.90
CA THR A 26 14.94 -9.50 -6.30
C THR A 26 16.39 -9.72 -6.76
N HIS A 27 17.05 -8.67 -7.28
CA HIS A 27 18.44 -8.77 -7.74
C HIS A 27 19.43 -9.23 -6.65
N ASP A 28 19.14 -8.92 -5.38
CA ASP A 28 20.04 -9.12 -4.25
C ASP A 28 19.44 -9.94 -3.10
N ARG A 29 18.15 -10.29 -3.15
CA ARG A 29 17.44 -10.95 -2.05
C ARG A 29 16.41 -11.96 -2.51
N LEU A 30 16.22 -12.96 -1.66
CA LEU A 30 15.10 -13.88 -1.67
C LEU A 30 14.25 -13.60 -0.45
N VAL A 31 12.98 -13.26 -0.65
CA VAL A 31 12.06 -12.94 0.44
C VAL A 31 10.90 -13.92 0.44
N PRO A 32 10.80 -14.84 1.43
CA PRO A 32 9.67 -15.76 1.50
C PRO A 32 8.39 -15.01 1.84
N LEU A 33 7.30 -15.42 1.21
CA LEU A 33 5.94 -14.90 1.33
C LEU A 33 5.00 -16.06 1.70
N SER A 34 4.11 -15.83 2.65
CA SER A 34 3.03 -16.75 3.00
C SER A 34 1.69 -16.02 3.05
N ALA A 35 0.58 -16.76 2.97
CA ALA A 35 -0.77 -16.23 3.11
C ALA A 35 -0.89 -15.18 4.25
N GLY A 36 -1.45 -14.01 3.93
CA GLY A 36 -1.56 -12.88 4.86
C GLY A 36 -0.36 -11.93 4.88
N ASP A 37 0.68 -12.16 4.07
CA ASP A 37 1.79 -11.23 3.90
C ASP A 37 1.48 -10.20 2.80
N LEU A 38 1.76 -8.93 3.10
CA LEU A 38 1.85 -7.84 2.13
C LEU A 38 3.34 -7.56 1.86
N LEU A 39 3.74 -7.54 0.59
CA LEU A 39 5.08 -7.19 0.14
C LEU A 39 5.05 -5.89 -0.67
N ILE A 40 5.96 -4.99 -0.35
CA ILE A 40 6.35 -3.89 -1.25
C ILE A 40 7.55 -4.43 -2.04
N ALA A 41 7.33 -4.71 -3.32
CA ALA A 41 8.30 -5.31 -4.23
C ALA A 41 8.91 -4.24 -5.15
N PRO A 42 10.24 -4.01 -5.12
CA PRO A 42 10.93 -3.11 -6.03
C PRO A 42 10.72 -3.46 -7.50
N GLN A 43 10.98 -2.50 -8.38
CA GLN A 43 11.11 -2.76 -9.81
C GLN A 43 12.07 -3.93 -10.09
N GLY A 44 11.72 -4.77 -11.06
CA GLY A 44 12.51 -5.93 -11.49
C GLY A 44 12.31 -7.17 -10.61
N SER A 45 11.44 -7.10 -9.60
CA SER A 45 11.12 -8.26 -8.77
C SER A 45 10.15 -9.19 -9.48
N TYR A 46 10.23 -10.49 -9.19
CA TYR A 46 9.22 -11.46 -9.60
C TYR A 46 8.95 -12.49 -8.50
N VAL A 47 7.77 -13.10 -8.55
CA VAL A 47 7.35 -14.13 -7.59
C VAL A 47 7.52 -15.50 -8.22
N GLN A 48 8.12 -16.41 -7.45
CA GLN A 48 8.21 -17.83 -7.78
C GLN A 48 7.57 -18.66 -6.66
N GLY A 49 6.58 -19.47 -7.00
CA GLY A 49 5.89 -20.35 -6.06
C GLY A 49 4.49 -20.70 -6.54
N THR A 50 3.69 -21.32 -5.68
CA THR A 50 2.30 -21.72 -5.99
C THR A 50 1.29 -20.88 -5.22
N ALA A 51 1.70 -19.71 -4.73
CA ALA A 51 0.81 -18.81 -4.01
C ALA A 51 -0.06 -18.01 -4.97
N THR A 52 -1.31 -17.78 -4.58
CA THR A 52 -2.18 -16.78 -5.20
C THR A 52 -1.74 -15.40 -4.69
N VAL A 53 -1.08 -14.62 -5.55
CA VAL A 53 -0.55 -13.30 -5.20
C VAL A 53 -1.25 -12.23 -6.02
N LEU A 54 -1.96 -11.31 -5.36
CA LEU A 54 -2.59 -10.18 -6.02
C LEU A 54 -1.59 -9.03 -6.18
N PRO A 55 -1.25 -8.64 -7.42
CA PRO A 55 -0.44 -7.47 -7.63
C PRO A 55 -1.28 -6.20 -7.68
N MET A 56 -0.80 -5.15 -7.03
CA MET A 56 -1.41 -3.81 -7.02
C MET A 56 -0.32 -2.78 -7.30
N ALA A 57 -0.70 -1.69 -7.96
CA ALA A 57 0.16 -0.53 -8.16
C ALA A 57 0.59 0.05 -6.81
N CYS A 58 1.89 0.26 -6.63
CA CYS A 58 2.44 0.96 -5.48
C CYS A 58 2.80 2.39 -5.89
N PRO A 59 2.24 3.44 -5.25
CA PRO A 59 2.56 4.83 -5.59
C PRO A 59 3.91 5.30 -5.04
N ILE A 60 4.65 4.41 -4.37
CA ILE A 60 5.92 4.72 -3.72
C ILE A 60 6.98 3.84 -4.36
N ASP A 61 8.09 4.47 -4.76
CA ASP A 61 9.28 3.74 -5.20
C ASP A 61 10.00 3.12 -4.01
N ALA A 62 10.17 1.80 -4.07
CA ALA A 62 10.90 1.05 -3.06
C ALA A 62 12.21 0.55 -3.65
N VAL A 63 13.32 0.88 -2.98
CA VAL A 63 14.66 0.40 -3.36
C VAL A 63 14.93 -1.01 -2.83
N GLN A 64 14.28 -1.39 -1.72
CA GLN A 64 14.43 -2.71 -1.10
C GLN A 64 13.07 -3.33 -0.82
N PRO A 65 12.96 -4.67 -0.92
CA PRO A 65 11.72 -5.35 -0.59
C PRO A 65 11.39 -5.20 0.89
N ARG A 66 10.13 -4.90 1.19
CA ARG A 66 9.60 -4.81 2.56
C ARG A 66 8.41 -5.71 2.72
N ARG A 67 8.36 -6.46 3.82
CA ARG A 67 7.28 -7.40 4.13
C ARG A 67 6.56 -7.01 5.41
N LEU A 68 5.23 -7.02 5.34
CA LEU A 68 4.33 -6.78 6.47
C LEU A 68 3.45 -8.01 6.66
N ARG A 69 3.34 -8.49 7.91
CA ARG A 69 2.55 -9.68 8.23
C ARG A 69 1.18 -9.29 8.75
N LEU A 70 0.30 -8.87 7.85
CA LEU A 70 -1.02 -8.36 8.24
C LEU A 70 -1.93 -9.49 8.74
N GLY A 71 -1.79 -10.68 8.15
CA GLY A 71 -2.59 -11.87 8.45
C GLY A 71 -3.79 -12.01 7.50
N VAL A 72 -4.27 -13.24 7.34
CA VAL A 72 -5.32 -13.63 6.38
C VAL A 72 -6.66 -12.92 6.59
N GLN A 73 -6.90 -12.35 7.77
CA GLN A 73 -8.11 -11.56 8.04
C GLN A 73 -8.19 -10.29 7.16
N TRP A 74 -7.08 -9.84 6.58
CA TRP A 74 -7.06 -8.74 5.60
C TRP A 74 -7.48 -9.16 4.18
N ASN A 75 -7.73 -10.45 3.92
CA ASN A 75 -8.01 -10.96 2.57
C ASN A 75 -9.14 -10.20 1.87
N SER A 76 -10.31 -10.05 2.50
CA SER A 76 -11.44 -9.35 1.88
C SER A 76 -11.11 -7.91 1.50
N PHE A 77 -10.39 -7.20 2.38
CA PHE A 77 -9.96 -5.82 2.13
C PHE A 77 -8.92 -5.74 1.01
N MET A 78 -7.99 -6.68 0.93
CA MET A 78 -6.95 -6.69 -0.11
C MET A 78 -7.50 -7.10 -1.48
N VAL A 79 -8.47 -8.03 -1.53
CA VAL A 79 -9.19 -8.35 -2.78
C VAL A 79 -10.02 -7.14 -3.23
N TYR A 80 -10.61 -6.39 -2.29
CA TYR A 80 -11.28 -5.13 -2.58
C TYR A 80 -10.32 -4.07 -3.14
N GLU A 81 -9.16 -3.86 -2.52
CA GLU A 81 -8.15 -2.91 -3.04
C GLU A 81 -7.65 -3.30 -4.44
N PHE A 82 -7.42 -4.59 -4.66
CA PHE A 82 -7.08 -5.12 -5.97
C PHE A 82 -8.19 -4.87 -7.00
N SER A 83 -9.44 -5.15 -6.62
CA SER A 83 -10.61 -4.88 -7.45
C SER A 83 -10.65 -3.42 -7.88
N ARG A 84 -10.56 -2.48 -6.92
CA ARG A 84 -10.65 -1.03 -7.19
C ARG A 84 -9.72 -0.58 -8.31
N GLN A 85 -8.49 -1.07 -8.32
CA GLN A 85 -7.51 -0.70 -9.35
C GLN A 85 -7.87 -1.23 -10.74
N ARG A 86 -8.57 -2.36 -10.83
CA ARG A 86 -9.07 -2.92 -12.10
C ARG A 86 -10.28 -2.18 -12.66
N ILE A 87 -11.02 -1.49 -11.80
CA ILE A 87 -12.23 -0.75 -12.16
C ILE A 87 -12.02 0.78 -12.17
N GLY A 88 -10.78 1.19 -12.50
CA GLY A 88 -10.43 2.60 -12.72
C GLY A 88 -10.08 3.39 -11.45
N GLY A 89 -10.08 2.75 -10.28
CA GLY A 89 -9.63 3.36 -9.03
C GLY A 89 -8.15 3.74 -9.10
N ARG A 90 -7.85 5.02 -8.89
CA ARG A 90 -6.48 5.52 -8.90
C ARG A 90 -5.87 5.45 -7.49
N GLY A 91 -4.71 4.81 -7.39
CA GLY A 91 -3.94 4.72 -6.15
C GLY A 91 -4.52 3.74 -5.12
N LEU A 92 -4.02 3.83 -3.89
CA LEU A 92 -4.43 3.00 -2.75
C LEU A 92 -5.53 3.71 -1.95
N SER A 93 -6.36 2.95 -1.23
CA SER A 93 -7.21 3.54 -0.18
C SER A 93 -6.41 4.33 0.85
N PRO A 94 -7.04 5.26 1.58
CA PRO A 94 -6.41 5.94 2.70
C PRO A 94 -5.78 4.98 3.71
N GLU A 95 -6.46 3.88 4.05
CA GLU A 95 -6.01 2.86 4.99
C GLU A 95 -4.69 2.22 4.53
N LEU A 96 -4.65 1.73 3.29
CA LEU A 96 -3.48 1.07 2.73
C LEU A 96 -2.36 2.07 2.40
N SER A 97 -2.70 3.26 1.89
CA SER A 97 -1.76 4.36 1.62
C SER A 97 -1.03 4.78 2.89
N ASN A 98 -1.76 4.97 3.99
CA ASN A 98 -1.17 5.33 5.28
C ASN A 98 -0.23 4.22 5.75
N LEU A 99 -0.68 2.95 5.72
CA LEU A 99 0.14 1.81 6.12
C LEU A 99 1.45 1.73 5.32
N VAL A 100 1.37 1.80 4.00
CA VAL A 100 2.55 1.76 3.13
C VAL A 100 3.48 2.94 3.43
N ARG A 101 2.96 4.17 3.48
CA ARG A 101 3.74 5.38 3.83
C ARG A 101 4.46 5.27 5.16
N ALA A 102 3.78 4.74 6.18
CA ALA A 102 4.35 4.59 7.50
C ALA A 102 5.54 3.61 7.51
N THR A 103 5.45 2.53 6.71
CA THR A 103 6.49 1.49 6.64
C THR A 103 7.66 1.85 5.74
N THR A 104 7.46 2.77 4.80
CA THR A 104 8.52 3.28 3.90
C THR A 104 9.08 4.64 4.35
N TYR A 105 8.64 5.17 5.49
CA TYR A 105 9.06 6.50 5.95
C TYR A 105 10.58 6.59 6.12
N GLN A 106 11.20 7.53 5.43
CA GLN A 106 12.62 7.83 5.53
C GLN A 106 12.85 9.35 5.37
N PRO A 107 13.62 10.00 6.27
CA PRO A 107 13.94 11.41 6.10
C PRO A 107 14.89 11.64 4.91
N ILE A 108 14.70 12.77 4.21
CA ILE A 108 15.57 13.21 3.12
C ILE A 108 16.97 13.44 3.68
N MET A 109 18.00 12.87 3.03
CA MET A 109 19.39 13.10 3.43
C MET A 109 19.86 14.46 2.90
N PRO A 110 20.51 15.30 3.73
CA PRO A 110 21.13 16.53 3.24
C PRO A 110 22.22 16.22 2.22
N THR A 111 22.52 17.20 1.37
CA THR A 111 23.44 17.10 0.24
C THR A 111 24.81 17.69 0.53
N SER A 112 24.91 18.77 1.31
CA SER A 112 26.18 19.38 1.70
C SER A 112 27.05 18.40 2.49
N THR A 113 28.37 18.46 2.29
CA THR A 113 29.32 17.51 2.86
C THR A 113 29.23 17.44 4.38
N GLU A 114 29.12 18.58 5.06
CA GLU A 114 29.09 18.69 6.52
C GLU A 114 27.78 18.11 7.07
N ALA A 115 26.63 18.59 6.59
CA ALA A 115 25.32 18.12 7.03
C ALA A 115 25.11 16.63 6.72
N ARG A 116 25.56 16.18 5.53
CA ARG A 116 25.51 14.76 5.14
C ARG A 116 26.38 13.88 6.01
N THR A 117 27.54 14.37 6.45
CA THR A 117 28.41 13.66 7.40
C THR A 117 27.73 13.48 8.75
N VAL A 118 27.13 14.55 9.29
CA VAL A 118 26.34 14.50 10.53
C VAL A 118 25.14 13.57 10.41
N ALA A 119 24.39 13.67 9.30
CA ALA A 119 23.23 12.82 9.02
C ALA A 119 23.59 11.34 8.97
N ARG A 120 24.72 10.98 8.32
CA ARG A 120 25.22 9.60 8.28
C ARG A 120 25.61 9.09 9.67
N GLN A 121 26.23 9.92 10.51
CA GLN A 121 26.55 9.55 11.89
C GLN A 121 25.27 9.29 12.70
N LEU A 122 24.26 10.15 12.60
CA LEU A 122 22.98 9.97 13.27
C LEU A 122 22.19 8.77 12.75
N ARG A 123 22.32 8.44 11.46
CA ARG A 123 21.73 7.21 10.90
C ARG A 123 22.37 5.95 11.48
N ARG A 124 23.69 5.94 11.70
CA ARG A 124 24.42 4.83 12.34
C ARG A 124 24.16 4.75 13.85
N HIS A 125 24.04 5.90 14.50
CA HIS A 125 23.85 6.00 15.96
C HIS A 125 22.65 6.90 16.30
N PRO A 126 21.41 6.42 16.07
CA PRO A 126 20.20 7.23 16.25
C PRO A 126 20.01 7.70 17.70
N ALA A 127 20.53 6.95 18.68
CA ALA A 127 20.46 7.28 20.09
C ALA A 127 21.35 8.46 20.53
N SER A 128 22.25 8.94 19.66
CA SER A 128 23.20 10.02 19.99
C SER A 128 22.48 11.26 20.52
N GLN A 129 22.95 11.77 21.66
CA GLN A 129 22.46 13.00 22.29
C GLN A 129 23.34 14.22 22.01
N LYS A 130 24.35 14.09 21.13
CA LYS A 130 25.20 15.22 20.73
C LYS A 130 24.34 16.39 20.24
N SER A 131 24.70 17.59 20.71
CA SER A 131 24.03 18.83 20.32
C SER A 131 24.44 19.26 18.92
N LEU A 132 23.64 20.14 18.30
CA LEU A 132 23.98 20.76 17.02
C LEU A 132 25.35 21.47 17.08
N LEU A 133 25.63 22.17 18.18
CA LEU A 133 26.91 22.86 18.39
C LEU A 133 28.09 21.88 18.31
N ARG A 134 28.01 20.75 19.03
CA ARG A 134 29.07 19.73 19.01
C ARG A 134 29.26 19.10 17.64
N PHE A 135 28.17 18.89 16.89
CA PHE A 135 28.29 18.42 15.51
C PHE A 135 28.92 19.46 14.60
N ALA A 136 28.57 20.73 14.76
CA ALA A 136 29.11 21.82 13.98
C ALA A 136 30.62 22.01 14.22
N GLU A 137 31.05 21.97 15.49
CA GLU A 137 32.48 21.93 15.88
C GLU A 137 33.21 20.77 15.21
N GLN A 138 32.62 19.57 15.23
CA GLN A 138 33.22 18.36 14.66
C GLN A 138 33.42 18.43 13.14
N VAL A 139 32.55 19.14 12.42
CA VAL A 139 32.61 19.26 10.95
C VAL A 139 33.17 20.61 10.47
N GLY A 140 33.66 21.45 11.39
CA GLY A 140 34.37 22.69 11.05
C GLY A 140 33.47 23.84 10.58
N VAL A 141 32.21 23.90 11.00
CA VAL A 141 31.28 24.99 10.63
C VAL A 141 30.56 25.57 11.84
N SER A 142 29.96 26.75 11.69
CA SER A 142 29.09 27.31 12.73
C SER A 142 27.79 26.51 12.87
N SER A 143 27.21 26.47 14.07
CA SER A 143 25.89 25.85 14.32
C SER A 143 24.79 26.48 13.46
N ARG A 144 24.86 27.79 13.20
CA ARG A 144 23.95 28.52 12.30
C ARG A 144 24.06 28.02 10.86
N THR A 145 25.28 27.80 10.37
CA THR A 145 25.53 27.26 9.03
C THR A 145 24.94 25.86 8.91
N LEU A 146 25.23 24.98 9.87
CA LEU A 146 24.75 23.60 9.87
C LEU A 146 23.21 23.53 9.95
N GLN A 147 22.59 24.34 10.81
CA GLN A 147 21.13 24.45 10.90
C GLN A 147 20.51 24.84 9.56
N ARG A 148 21.08 25.86 8.90
CA ARG A 148 20.60 26.36 7.61
C ARG A 148 20.74 25.32 6.51
N GLN A 149 21.83 24.54 6.50
CA GLN A 149 22.01 23.42 5.56
C GLN A 149 20.90 22.39 5.71
N PHE A 150 20.64 21.91 6.93
CA PHE A 150 19.54 20.97 7.18
C PHE A 150 18.19 21.51 6.69
N LEU A 151 17.84 22.74 7.08
CA LEU A 151 16.55 23.31 6.70
C LEU A 151 16.42 23.50 5.18
N LYS A 152 17.44 24.05 4.53
CA LYS A 152 17.40 24.34 3.09
C LYS A 152 17.36 23.05 2.25
N GLU A 153 18.08 22.01 2.67
CA GLU A 153 18.28 20.81 1.85
C GLU A 153 17.26 19.70 2.16
N THR A 154 16.68 19.68 3.36
CA THR A 154 15.74 18.63 3.79
C THR A 154 14.34 19.14 4.11
N GLY A 155 14.16 20.47 4.16
CA GLY A 155 12.92 21.10 4.63
C GLY A 155 12.72 21.04 6.14
N LEU A 156 13.63 20.42 6.90
CA LEU A 156 13.53 20.25 8.34
C LEU A 156 14.69 20.90 9.07
N ILE A 157 14.39 21.56 10.19
CA ILE A 157 15.42 21.96 11.16
C ILE A 157 16.13 20.72 11.73
N PHE A 158 17.38 20.86 12.16
CA PHE A 158 18.21 19.73 12.62
C PHE A 158 17.53 18.84 13.69
N SER A 159 16.88 19.46 14.68
CA SER A 159 16.19 18.74 15.75
C SER A 159 15.05 17.87 15.22
N GLU A 160 14.28 18.38 14.27
CA GLU A 160 13.17 17.69 13.65
C GLU A 160 13.66 16.61 12.69
N TRP A 161 14.69 16.90 11.89
CA TRP A 161 15.35 15.89 11.06
C TRP A 161 15.90 14.73 11.91
N ARG A 162 16.51 15.04 13.06
CA ARG A 162 16.98 14.01 14.01
C ARG A 162 15.82 13.20 14.57
N ALA A 163 14.68 13.83 14.90
CA ALA A 163 13.50 13.11 15.36
C ALA A 163 12.94 12.17 14.28
N ALA A 164 12.85 12.64 13.04
CA ALA A 164 12.49 11.85 11.87
C ALA A 164 13.42 10.65 11.67
N GLN A 165 14.74 10.84 11.77
CA GLN A 165 15.72 9.76 11.66
C GLN A 165 15.59 8.73 12.78
N ARG A 166 15.24 9.15 14.00
CA ARG A 166 14.93 8.24 15.11
C ARG A 166 13.64 7.47 14.89
N VAL A 167 12.61 8.09 14.30
CA VAL A 167 11.37 7.41 13.89
C VAL A 167 11.65 6.36 12.81
N HIS A 168 12.46 6.68 11.80
CA HIS A 168 12.90 5.71 10.80
C HIS A 168 13.60 4.49 11.43
N ALA A 169 14.51 4.72 12.38
CA ALA A 169 15.15 3.63 13.13
C ALA A 169 14.15 2.85 14.02
N ALA A 170 13.15 3.54 14.58
CA ALA A 170 12.13 2.92 15.40
C ALA A 170 11.23 1.97 14.59
N ILE A 171 10.92 2.28 13.33
CA ILE A 171 10.15 1.40 12.44
C ILE A 171 10.81 0.02 12.34
N ALA A 172 12.11 -0.04 12.04
CA ALA A 172 12.84 -1.31 11.92
C ALA A 172 12.91 -2.10 13.25
N LEU A 173 12.98 -1.41 14.39
CA LEU A 173 12.96 -2.05 15.71
C LEU A 173 11.56 -2.54 16.09
N LEU A 174 10.52 -1.79 15.70
CA LEU A 174 9.14 -2.23 15.86
C LEU A 174 8.94 -3.48 15.03
N GLU A 175 9.34 -3.54 13.76
CA GLU A 175 9.29 -4.76 12.92
C GLU A 175 9.86 -6.03 13.60
N GLN A 176 10.80 -5.88 14.54
CA GLN A 176 11.38 -6.95 15.36
C GLN A 176 10.59 -7.32 16.63
N ARG A 177 9.35 -6.83 16.81
CA ARG A 177 8.49 -7.14 17.98
C ARG A 177 9.00 -6.61 19.32
N LEU A 178 9.80 -5.55 19.28
CA LEU A 178 10.27 -4.90 20.49
C LEU A 178 9.19 -4.02 21.12
N PRO A 179 8.99 -4.06 22.45
CA PRO A 179 8.06 -3.17 23.15
C PRO A 179 8.38 -1.69 22.88
N VAL A 180 7.33 -0.87 22.69
CA VAL A 180 7.46 0.57 22.39
C VAL A 180 8.36 1.30 23.39
N ALA A 181 8.29 0.96 24.68
CA ALA A 181 9.14 1.54 25.71
C ALA A 181 10.63 1.23 25.51
N GLN A 182 10.95 0.00 25.09
CA GLN A 182 12.32 -0.41 24.77
C GLN A 182 12.81 0.24 23.49
N VAL A 183 11.96 0.31 22.46
CA VAL A 183 12.26 1.00 21.19
C VAL A 183 12.59 2.47 21.45
N SER A 184 11.77 3.17 22.22
CA SER A 184 11.98 4.58 22.60
C SER A 184 13.37 4.82 23.17
N LYS A 185 13.80 3.99 24.13
CA LYS A 185 15.14 4.08 24.73
C LYS A 185 16.23 3.80 23.71
N ARG A 186 16.09 2.75 22.90
CA ARG A 186 17.09 2.35 21.89
C ARG A 186 17.32 3.37 20.79
N VAL A 187 16.30 4.14 20.41
CA VAL A 187 16.45 5.22 19.42
C VAL A 187 16.78 6.58 20.06
N GLY A 188 16.89 6.66 21.39
CA GLY A 188 17.32 7.86 22.11
C GLY A 188 16.23 8.88 22.43
N PHE A 189 14.95 8.49 22.45
CA PHE A 189 13.90 9.32 23.04
C PHE A 189 13.91 9.18 24.57
N GLN A 190 13.76 10.31 25.28
CA GLN A 190 13.75 10.36 26.75
C GLN A 190 12.55 9.63 27.36
N ALA A 191 11.42 9.60 26.65
CA ALA A 191 10.19 8.94 27.09
C ALA A 191 9.41 8.37 25.90
N ALA A 192 8.62 7.33 26.16
CA ALA A 192 7.76 6.71 25.15
C ALA A 192 6.73 7.70 24.57
N SER A 193 6.27 8.68 25.36
CA SER A 193 5.38 9.75 24.90
C SER A 193 6.05 10.65 23.86
N SER A 194 7.36 10.90 23.98
CA SER A 194 8.13 11.67 22.99
C SER A 194 8.28 10.90 21.69
N LEU A 195 8.55 9.58 21.76
CA LEU A 195 8.52 8.73 20.58
C LEU A 195 7.13 8.76 19.94
N ASN A 196 6.06 8.62 20.73
CA ASN A 196 4.70 8.58 20.22
C ASN A 196 4.35 9.84 19.41
N ARG A 197 4.59 11.03 19.98
CA ARG A 197 4.36 12.31 19.30
C ARG A 197 5.16 12.44 18.00
N ALA A 198 6.44 12.09 18.03
CA ALA A 198 7.29 12.17 16.84
C ALA A 198 6.85 11.17 15.76
N PHE A 199 6.52 9.94 16.16
CA PHE A 199 6.10 8.88 15.26
C PHE A 199 4.78 9.25 14.56
N GLN A 200 3.81 9.78 15.31
CA GLN A 200 2.53 10.21 14.74
C GLN A 200 2.70 11.40 13.80
N ARG A 201 3.55 12.37 14.14
CA ARG A 201 3.84 13.50 13.26
C ARG A 201 4.43 13.08 11.91
N HIS A 202 5.32 12.08 11.93
CA HIS A 202 6.07 11.69 10.74
C HIS A 202 5.42 10.57 9.92
N THR A 203 4.61 9.71 10.55
CA THR A 203 4.02 8.52 9.89
C THR A 203 2.49 8.51 9.88
N GLY A 204 1.84 9.39 10.65
CA GLY A 204 0.38 9.39 10.85
C GLY A 204 -0.12 8.39 11.90
N PHE A 205 0.71 7.44 12.36
CA PHE A 205 0.33 6.42 13.34
C PHE A 205 1.00 6.62 14.69
N THR A 206 0.43 6.03 15.74
CA THR A 206 1.19 5.80 16.98
C THR A 206 2.10 4.57 16.81
N PRO A 207 3.22 4.45 17.54
CA PRO A 207 4.09 3.27 17.48
C PRO A 207 3.35 1.96 17.78
N ALA A 208 2.37 2.02 18.70
CA ALA A 208 1.53 0.87 19.05
C ALA A 208 0.60 0.48 17.90
N ALA A 209 -0.07 1.47 17.27
CA ALA A 209 -0.90 1.21 16.10
C ALA A 209 -0.06 0.63 14.95
N PHE A 210 1.12 1.19 14.70
CA PHE A 210 2.05 0.68 13.69
C PHE A 210 2.47 -0.77 13.96
N ALA A 211 2.87 -1.11 15.19
CA ALA A 211 3.25 -2.47 15.57
C ALA A 211 2.09 -3.48 15.43
N VAL A 212 0.86 -3.04 15.66
CA VAL A 212 -0.32 -3.90 15.47
C VAL A 212 -0.57 -4.17 13.97
N HIS A 213 -0.36 -3.17 13.11
CA HIS A 213 -0.53 -3.31 11.66
C HIS A 213 0.64 -4.05 10.99
N ALA A 214 1.89 -3.79 11.37
CA ALA A 214 3.05 -4.46 10.76
C ALA A 214 3.17 -5.97 11.09
N GLY A 215 2.23 -6.53 11.87
CA GLY A 215 2.24 -7.96 12.26
C GLY A 215 3.20 -8.27 13.41
N VAL A 216 3.45 -7.28 14.25
CA VAL A 216 4.56 -7.23 15.19
C VAL A 216 4.15 -7.54 16.64
N GLY A 217 2.85 -7.48 16.96
CA GLY A 217 2.32 -7.84 18.28
C GLY A 217 1.76 -9.27 18.38
N LYS A 218 1.41 -9.72 19.61
CA LYS A 218 0.58 -10.93 19.83
C LYS A 218 -0.85 -10.77 19.29
N LYS A 219 -1.30 -9.52 19.11
CA LYS A 219 -2.56 -9.15 18.46
C LYS A 219 -2.25 -8.52 17.10
N GLN A 220 -2.78 -9.12 16.03
CA GLN A 220 -2.83 -8.49 14.72
C GLN A 220 -3.91 -7.41 14.70
N ALA A 221 -3.73 -6.37 13.88
CA ALA A 221 -4.77 -5.36 13.67
C ALA A 221 -6.05 -6.05 13.16
N PRO A 222 -7.24 -5.64 13.62
CA PRO A 222 -8.45 -5.98 12.90
C PRO A 222 -8.31 -5.46 11.47
N ALA A 223 -8.68 -6.29 10.50
CA ALA A 223 -8.72 -5.82 9.12
C ALA A 223 -9.77 -4.71 8.98
N PRO A 224 -9.52 -3.70 8.13
CA PRO A 224 -10.55 -2.73 7.79
C PRO A 224 -11.74 -3.45 7.14
N THR A 225 -12.95 -2.98 7.43
CA THR A 225 -14.15 -3.45 6.75
C THR A 225 -14.15 -2.93 5.32
N VAL A 226 -14.54 -3.76 4.36
CA VAL A 226 -14.78 -3.31 2.98
C VAL A 226 -15.95 -2.32 2.98
N PRO A 227 -15.76 -1.06 2.55
CA PRO A 227 -16.83 -0.07 2.56
C PRO A 227 -17.88 -0.40 1.49
N GLN A 228 -19.09 0.10 1.67
CA GLN A 228 -20.04 0.20 0.54
C GLN A 228 -19.45 1.18 -0.49
N SER A 229 -19.56 0.84 -1.77
CA SER A 229 -19.04 1.70 -2.84
C SER A 229 -19.99 1.77 -4.01
N THR A 230 -20.21 2.99 -4.51
CA THR A 230 -20.83 3.25 -5.81
C THR A 230 -19.74 3.67 -6.79
N MET A 231 -19.69 3.01 -7.93
CA MET A 231 -18.69 3.25 -8.97
C MET A 231 -19.38 3.55 -10.29
N PHE A 232 -18.79 4.48 -11.05
CA PHE A 232 -19.22 4.80 -12.41
C PHE A 232 -18.01 4.62 -13.32
N ALA A 233 -18.12 3.71 -14.28
CA ALA A 233 -17.03 3.36 -15.16
C ALA A 233 -17.56 3.02 -16.56
N ARG A 234 -16.70 3.19 -17.57
CA ARG A 234 -16.95 2.72 -18.93
C ARG A 234 -16.09 1.49 -19.19
N ALA A 235 -16.72 0.44 -19.71
CA ALA A 235 -16.01 -0.73 -20.20
C ALA A 235 -15.20 -0.35 -21.46
N ARG A 236 -13.89 -0.58 -21.45
CA ARG A 236 -13.04 -0.28 -22.62
C ARG A 236 -13.13 -1.38 -23.69
N THR A 237 -13.31 -2.61 -23.21
CA THR A 237 -13.55 -3.82 -23.97
C THR A 237 -14.79 -4.50 -23.40
N ASP A 238 -15.20 -5.64 -23.94
CA ASP A 238 -16.20 -6.45 -23.27
C ASP A 238 -15.62 -6.96 -21.93
N VAL A 239 -16.36 -6.72 -20.85
CA VAL A 239 -15.95 -7.01 -19.48
C VAL A 239 -16.94 -7.96 -18.85
N VAL A 240 -16.44 -8.93 -18.09
CA VAL A 240 -17.27 -9.74 -17.18
C VAL A 240 -17.07 -9.22 -15.77
N MET A 241 -18.15 -8.73 -15.16
CA MET A 241 -18.18 -8.39 -13.74
C MET A 241 -18.55 -9.63 -12.95
N TRP A 242 -17.62 -10.12 -12.13
CA TRP A 242 -17.83 -11.24 -11.24
C TRP A 242 -18.01 -10.76 -9.80
N ILE A 243 -19.07 -11.22 -9.13
CA ILE A 243 -19.27 -10.94 -7.70
C ILE A 243 -18.50 -11.97 -6.88
N TYR A 244 -17.26 -11.62 -6.53
CA TYR A 244 -16.37 -12.47 -5.74
C TYR A 244 -16.95 -12.78 -4.35
N ALA A 245 -17.52 -11.77 -3.69
CA ALA A 245 -18.11 -11.91 -2.37
C ALA A 245 -19.27 -10.93 -2.17
N GLY A 246 -20.30 -11.36 -1.45
CA GLY A 246 -21.42 -10.52 -1.08
C GLY A 246 -22.35 -10.20 -2.25
N THR A 247 -22.77 -8.93 -2.39
CA THR A 247 -23.80 -8.52 -3.34
C THR A 247 -23.48 -7.18 -4.01
N ALA A 248 -24.04 -6.98 -5.20
CA ALA A 248 -23.99 -5.72 -5.91
C ALA A 248 -25.23 -5.51 -6.77
N THR A 249 -25.43 -4.27 -7.21
CA THR A 249 -26.38 -3.91 -8.26
C THR A 249 -25.60 -3.32 -9.44
N VAL A 250 -25.82 -3.89 -10.63
CA VAL A 250 -25.22 -3.41 -11.89
C VAL A 250 -26.30 -2.67 -12.67
N THR A 251 -26.04 -1.43 -13.03
CA THR A 251 -26.93 -0.59 -13.84
C THR A 251 -26.20 -0.10 -15.08
N THR A 252 -26.75 -0.39 -16.25
CA THR A 252 -26.34 0.12 -17.56
C THR A 252 -27.56 0.74 -18.25
N PRO A 253 -27.42 1.44 -19.39
CA PRO A 253 -28.57 2.03 -20.07
C PRO A 253 -29.62 0.97 -20.43
N GLY A 254 -30.82 1.10 -19.87
CA GLY A 254 -31.94 0.17 -20.10
C GLY A 254 -31.85 -1.17 -19.34
N TYR A 255 -30.90 -1.32 -18.40
CA TYR A 255 -30.71 -2.57 -17.66
C TYR A 255 -30.27 -2.29 -16.22
N CYS A 256 -30.97 -2.90 -15.26
CA CYS A 256 -30.62 -2.85 -13.84
C CYS A 256 -30.82 -4.23 -13.24
N ARG A 257 -29.79 -4.80 -12.61
CA ARG A 257 -29.86 -6.14 -12.03
C ARG A 257 -29.13 -6.22 -10.70
N PHE A 258 -29.80 -6.84 -9.73
CA PHE A 258 -29.18 -7.30 -8.50
C PHE A 258 -28.45 -8.61 -8.75
N VAL A 259 -27.23 -8.72 -8.20
CA VAL A 259 -26.34 -9.87 -8.36
C VAL A 259 -25.73 -10.25 -7.01
N ALA A 260 -25.59 -11.55 -6.81
CA ALA A 260 -25.08 -12.14 -5.59
C ALA A 260 -23.73 -12.85 -5.84
N GLN A 261 -23.09 -13.28 -4.77
CA GLN A 261 -21.81 -13.97 -4.82
C GLN A 261 -21.83 -15.15 -5.81
N GLY A 262 -20.82 -15.20 -6.67
CA GLY A 262 -20.69 -16.18 -7.74
C GLY A 262 -21.29 -15.74 -9.06
N ASP A 263 -22.23 -14.79 -9.07
CA ASP A 263 -22.86 -14.30 -10.30
C ASP A 263 -21.87 -13.53 -11.16
N THR A 264 -22.12 -13.57 -12.47
CA THR A 264 -21.42 -12.78 -13.47
C THR A 264 -22.40 -11.93 -14.29
N VAL A 265 -21.94 -10.76 -14.71
CA VAL A 265 -22.66 -9.88 -15.65
C VAL A 265 -21.69 -9.41 -16.72
N THR A 266 -22.04 -9.61 -17.97
CA THR A 266 -21.27 -9.08 -19.10
C THR A 266 -21.66 -7.63 -19.35
N ILE A 267 -20.66 -6.76 -19.45
CA ILE A 267 -20.77 -5.36 -19.80
C ILE A 267 -20.09 -5.17 -21.17
N PRO A 268 -20.85 -4.81 -22.21
CA PRO A 268 -20.27 -4.57 -23.53
C PRO A 268 -19.34 -3.35 -23.53
N ALA A 269 -18.33 -3.37 -24.40
CA ALA A 269 -17.43 -2.25 -24.63
C ALA A 269 -18.21 -0.95 -24.92
N GLY A 270 -17.73 0.17 -24.39
CA GLY A 270 -18.34 1.49 -24.53
C GLY A 270 -19.55 1.75 -23.62
N THR A 271 -19.99 0.76 -22.83
CA THR A 271 -21.16 0.90 -21.95
C THR A 271 -20.80 1.62 -20.65
N ASP A 272 -21.50 2.74 -20.39
CA ASP A 272 -21.46 3.40 -19.08
C ASP A 272 -22.17 2.53 -18.05
N THR A 273 -21.47 2.21 -16.98
CA THR A 273 -21.95 1.31 -15.94
C THR A 273 -21.87 1.99 -14.58
N ARG A 274 -22.98 1.93 -13.86
CA ARG A 274 -23.05 2.20 -12.42
C ARG A 274 -23.05 0.88 -11.69
N LEU A 275 -22.14 0.73 -10.73
CA LEU A 275 -22.00 -0.44 -9.89
C LEU A 275 -22.14 -0.02 -8.43
N ASP A 276 -23.21 -0.47 -7.78
CA ASP A 276 -23.42 -0.28 -6.34
C ASP A 276 -23.07 -1.59 -5.62
N VAL A 277 -21.90 -1.63 -4.97
CA VAL A 277 -21.41 -2.81 -4.22
C VAL A 277 -21.69 -2.60 -2.73
N ALA A 278 -22.37 -3.56 -2.10
CA ALA A 278 -22.72 -3.47 -0.68
C ALA A 278 -21.48 -3.53 0.23
N ALA A 279 -21.59 -2.99 1.46
CA ALA A 279 -20.51 -3.11 2.44
C ALA A 279 -20.14 -4.59 2.68
N GLY A 280 -18.85 -4.88 2.80
CA GLY A 280 -18.35 -6.27 2.90
C GLY A 280 -18.31 -7.04 1.57
N SER A 281 -18.82 -6.47 0.48
CA SER A 281 -18.91 -7.15 -0.83
C SER A 281 -17.80 -6.70 -1.78
N VAL A 282 -17.44 -7.56 -2.74
CA VAL A 282 -16.39 -7.27 -3.73
C VAL A 282 -16.83 -7.78 -5.09
N ALA A 283 -16.76 -6.91 -6.10
CA ALA A 283 -16.97 -7.24 -7.50
C ALA A 283 -15.65 -7.06 -8.27
N LEU A 284 -15.28 -7.99 -9.14
CA LEU A 284 -14.05 -7.97 -9.94
C LEU A 284 -14.38 -7.83 -11.41
N ALA A 285 -13.68 -6.92 -12.09
CA ALA A 285 -13.77 -6.80 -13.55
C ALA A 285 -12.73 -7.67 -14.24
N LEU A 286 -13.22 -8.52 -15.14
CA LEU A 286 -12.46 -9.53 -15.87
C LEU A 286 -12.57 -9.28 -17.38
N SER A 287 -11.55 -9.65 -18.16
CA SER A 287 -11.74 -9.80 -19.61
C SER A 287 -12.62 -11.01 -19.91
N LEU A 288 -13.18 -11.09 -21.12
CA LEU A 288 -13.92 -12.27 -21.57
C LEU A 288 -13.08 -13.55 -21.47
N GLU A 289 -11.82 -13.51 -21.92
CA GLU A 289 -10.88 -14.65 -21.84
C GLU A 289 -10.70 -15.15 -20.39
N GLN A 290 -10.64 -14.23 -19.41
CA GLN A 290 -10.53 -14.60 -17.99
C GLN A 290 -11.79 -15.25 -17.44
N ALA A 291 -12.94 -15.04 -18.10
CA ALA A 291 -14.22 -15.64 -17.75
C ALA A 291 -14.47 -16.96 -18.51
N GLU A 292 -13.60 -17.36 -19.43
CA GLU A 292 -13.69 -18.65 -20.13
C GLU A 292 -13.24 -19.79 -19.18
N GLY A 293 -14.21 -20.38 -18.49
CA GLY A 293 -14.00 -21.51 -17.58
C GLY A 293 -14.21 -21.17 -16.11
N PRO A 294 -13.70 -21.98 -15.17
CA PRO A 294 -13.81 -21.69 -13.75
C PRO A 294 -13.11 -20.37 -13.42
N ILE A 295 -13.83 -19.45 -12.78
CA ILE A 295 -13.29 -18.14 -12.40
C ILE A 295 -12.65 -18.26 -11.02
N THR A 296 -11.33 -18.05 -10.94
CA THR A 296 -10.57 -18.07 -9.67
C THR A 296 -9.67 -16.84 -9.52
N LEU A 297 -9.40 -16.43 -8.27
CA LEU A 297 -8.47 -15.33 -8.00
C LEU A 297 -7.07 -15.58 -8.57
N GLU A 298 -6.61 -16.83 -8.58
CA GLU A 298 -5.30 -17.20 -9.10
C GLU A 298 -5.15 -16.87 -10.58
N GLN A 299 -6.14 -17.25 -11.41
CA GLN A 299 -6.13 -16.94 -12.84
C GLN A 299 -6.20 -15.44 -13.09
N ILE A 300 -7.04 -14.72 -12.32
CA ILE A 300 -7.20 -13.27 -12.44
C ILE A 300 -5.90 -12.55 -12.11
N ALA A 301 -5.21 -13.00 -11.06
CA ALA A 301 -3.97 -12.39 -10.59
C ALA A 301 -2.81 -12.51 -11.59
N ARG A 302 -2.75 -13.60 -12.37
CA ARG A 302 -1.69 -13.81 -13.38
C ARG A 302 -1.76 -12.81 -14.53
N ASN A 303 -2.96 -12.34 -14.87
CA ASN A 303 -3.21 -11.42 -15.98
C ASN A 303 -3.64 -10.02 -15.48
N ALA A 304 -3.13 -9.60 -14.33
CA ALA A 304 -3.66 -8.47 -13.58
C ALA A 304 -3.32 -7.06 -14.14
N TRP A 305 -2.48 -6.96 -15.17
CA TRP A 305 -1.83 -5.69 -15.55
C TRP A 305 -2.67 -4.73 -16.37
N GLU A 306 -3.81 -5.17 -16.90
CA GLU A 306 -4.75 -4.31 -17.61
C GLU A 306 -6.02 -4.08 -16.78
N ALA A 307 -6.39 -2.81 -16.64
CA ALA A 307 -7.66 -2.39 -16.07
C ALA A 307 -8.72 -2.40 -17.18
N PRO A 308 -9.67 -3.37 -17.17
CA PRO A 308 -10.66 -3.52 -18.24
C PRO A 308 -11.73 -2.41 -18.23
N MET A 309 -11.90 -1.71 -17.10
CA MET A 309 -12.80 -0.56 -16.99
C MET A 309 -12.05 0.72 -16.65
N GLU A 310 -12.58 1.84 -17.16
CA GLU A 310 -12.07 3.18 -16.92
C GLU A 310 -13.07 4.02 -16.14
N ALA A 311 -12.60 4.70 -15.08
CA ALA A 311 -13.42 5.65 -14.34
C ALA A 311 -13.81 6.83 -15.24
N LEU A 312 -15.08 7.21 -15.20
CA LEU A 312 -15.59 8.35 -15.96
C LEU A 312 -14.97 9.67 -15.48
N SER A 313 -14.71 10.59 -16.41
CA SER A 313 -14.35 11.97 -16.09
C SER A 313 -15.47 12.70 -15.34
N GLU A 314 -15.19 13.85 -14.71
CA GLU A 314 -16.24 14.60 -13.97
C GLU A 314 -17.43 14.99 -14.85
N ALA A 315 -17.17 15.37 -16.11
CA ALA A 315 -18.21 15.72 -17.07
C ALA A 315 -19.06 14.49 -17.46
N GLU A 316 -18.41 13.36 -17.74
CA GLU A 316 -19.08 12.09 -18.05
C GLU A 316 -19.86 11.55 -16.85
N LEU A 317 -19.30 11.68 -15.65
CA LEU A 317 -19.93 11.29 -14.40
C LEU A 317 -21.24 12.06 -14.18
N ALA A 318 -21.25 13.37 -14.46
CA ALA A 318 -22.44 14.20 -14.34
C ALA A 318 -23.55 13.72 -15.29
N ALA A 319 -23.19 13.38 -16.54
CA ALA A 319 -24.13 12.83 -17.51
C ALA A 319 -24.62 11.42 -17.12
N ALA A 320 -23.71 10.52 -16.73
CA ALA A 320 -24.01 9.15 -16.32
C ALA A 320 -24.90 9.10 -15.07
N ARG A 321 -24.75 10.02 -14.12
CA ARG A 321 -25.62 10.13 -12.95
C ARG A 321 -27.07 10.45 -13.30
N GLN A 322 -27.33 11.07 -14.45
CA GLN A 322 -28.69 11.34 -14.93
C GLN A 322 -29.25 10.14 -15.71
N SER A 323 -28.43 9.51 -16.57
CA SER A 323 -28.89 8.41 -17.44
C SER A 323 -28.97 7.04 -16.74
N LEU A 324 -28.17 6.82 -15.69
CA LEU A 324 -28.09 5.56 -14.95
C LEU A 324 -28.79 5.63 -13.58
N GLN A 325 -29.81 6.48 -13.45
CA GLN A 325 -30.66 6.42 -12.27
C GLN A 325 -31.49 5.13 -12.32
N PRO A 326 -31.51 4.34 -11.24
CA PRO A 326 -32.38 3.18 -11.18
C PRO A 326 -33.83 3.66 -11.37
N GLN A 327 -34.48 3.18 -12.42
CA GLN A 327 -35.91 3.43 -12.59
C GLN A 327 -36.63 2.65 -11.49
N LEU A 328 -37.14 3.36 -10.49
CA LEU A 328 -38.01 2.79 -9.46
C LEU A 328 -39.34 2.45 -10.15
N GLY A 329 -39.47 1.21 -10.59
CA GLY A 329 -40.70 0.57 -11.06
C GLY A 329 -41.03 -0.62 -10.19
#